data_AF-A0A8D0D8F4-F1
#
_entry.id   AF-A0A8D0D8F4-F1
#
_cell.length_a   1.000
_cell.length_b   1.000
_cell.length_c   1.000
_cell.angle_alpha   90.00
_cell.angle_beta   90.00
_cell.angle_gamma   90.00
#
_symmetry.space_group_name_H-M   'P 1'
#
loop_
_entity.id
_entity.type
_entity.pdbx_description
1 polymer ?
#
loop_
_entity_poly.entity_id
_entity_poly.type
_entity_poly.pdbx_seq_one_letter_code
_entity_poly.pdbx_strand_id
1 'polypeptide(L)'
;MQQLSQLHHAGIGQIYIAVKCNRMLLLLELLLPLLRLMQRSSYYLEIQHDDLLPTADEQQHTLHLSDSTVWSLVDQRRLQHAMTLANTQVKLHLTFLGLLYEEIIRGCQELEAFVIKYDQGLVDSDITASTQKRLQQTHQYLKDFESRLAWKLSPLDLQNQLIPNTGSIPIQQLSASLAIKMPVIFNRSETCTTSNTVHLCWEVAGEQSQELNQEFEIHVKSFHPTITEHCQFTKSTCQSYNIEVNNLISDRYYKFSVKRVDSVNLVYGLWVDTITLKTLDISKSEQPVESPTVGN
;
A
#
# COMPACT_ATOMS: atom_id res chain seq x y z
N MET A 1 -29.71 -49.74 -9.21
CA MET A 1 -30.24 -48.37 -8.99
C MET A 1 -29.51 -47.57 -7.90
N GLN A 2 -28.96 -48.19 -6.84
CA GLN A 2 -28.22 -47.47 -5.78
C GLN A 2 -26.87 -46.85 -6.24
N GLN A 3 -26.15 -47.46 -7.18
CA GLN A 3 -24.88 -46.91 -7.70
C GLN A 3 -25.06 -45.66 -8.59
N LEU A 4 -26.15 -45.59 -9.36
CA LEU A 4 -26.47 -44.43 -10.21
C LEU A 4 -26.89 -43.20 -9.39
N SER A 5 -27.52 -43.40 -8.23
CA SER A 5 -27.88 -42.34 -7.29
C SER A 5 -26.63 -41.73 -6.61
N GLN A 6 -25.63 -42.55 -6.28
CA GLN A 6 -24.35 -42.06 -5.74
C GLN A 6 -23.49 -41.35 -6.78
N LEU A 7 -23.47 -41.82 -8.03
CA LEU A 7 -22.79 -41.13 -9.14
C LEU A 7 -23.40 -39.76 -9.45
N HIS A 8 -24.74 -39.62 -9.39
CA HIS A 8 -25.41 -38.35 -9.61
C HIS A 8 -25.17 -37.34 -8.47
N HIS A 9 -25.12 -37.80 -7.22
CA HIS A 9 -24.76 -36.97 -6.07
C HIS A 9 -23.27 -36.58 -6.07
N ALA A 10 -22.39 -37.47 -6.54
CA ALA A 10 -20.95 -37.24 -6.56
C ALA A 10 -20.52 -36.29 -7.70
N GLY A 11 -21.14 -36.37 -8.88
CA GLY A 11 -20.91 -35.41 -9.97
C GLY A 11 -21.36 -33.99 -9.65
N ILE A 12 -22.45 -33.83 -8.87
CA ILE A 12 -22.88 -32.52 -8.34
C ILE A 12 -21.84 -31.95 -7.37
N GLY A 13 -21.19 -32.81 -6.57
CA GLY A 13 -20.12 -32.41 -5.65
C GLY A 13 -18.88 -31.86 -6.35
N GLN A 14 -18.43 -32.50 -7.44
CA GLN A 14 -17.28 -32.05 -8.22
C GLN A 14 -17.54 -30.70 -8.89
N ILE A 15 -18.68 -30.56 -9.58
CA ILE A 15 -19.07 -29.29 -10.23
C ILE A 15 -19.18 -28.18 -9.18
N TYR A 16 -19.74 -28.49 -8.00
CA TYR A 16 -19.84 -27.53 -6.91
C TYR A 16 -18.45 -27.07 -6.40
N ILE A 17 -17.50 -27.99 -6.20
CA ILE A 17 -16.13 -27.65 -5.77
C ILE A 17 -15.43 -26.80 -6.83
N ALA A 18 -15.50 -27.19 -8.10
CA ALA A 18 -14.88 -26.45 -9.20
C ALA A 18 -15.43 -25.02 -9.32
N VAL A 19 -16.76 -24.86 -9.27
CA VAL A 19 -17.41 -23.55 -9.33
C VAL A 19 -17.03 -22.68 -8.13
N LYS A 20 -17.00 -23.26 -6.92
CA LYS A 20 -16.58 -22.53 -5.71
C LYS A 20 -15.12 -22.12 -5.77
N CYS A 21 -14.23 -22.99 -6.21
CA CYS A 21 -12.80 -22.71 -6.34
C CYS A 21 -12.54 -21.59 -7.33
N ASN A 22 -13.13 -21.68 -8.53
CA ASN A 22 -12.98 -20.64 -9.55
C ASN A 22 -13.51 -19.27 -9.05
N ARG A 23 -14.65 -19.26 -8.36
CA ARG A 23 -15.16 -18.02 -7.75
C ARG A 23 -14.21 -17.44 -6.70
N MET A 24 -13.58 -18.26 -5.87
CA MET A 24 -12.60 -17.80 -4.88
C MET A 24 -11.36 -17.22 -5.57
N LEU A 25 -10.87 -17.86 -6.63
CA LEU A 25 -9.73 -17.35 -7.41
C LEU A 25 -10.04 -16.00 -8.06
N LEU A 26 -11.20 -15.85 -8.69
CA LEU A 26 -11.63 -14.58 -9.28
C LEU A 26 -11.75 -13.46 -8.23
N LEU A 27 -12.29 -13.77 -7.05
CA LEU A 27 -12.33 -12.82 -5.94
C LEU A 27 -10.91 -12.44 -5.50
N LEU A 28 -10.00 -13.41 -5.43
CA LEU A 28 -8.63 -13.18 -5.01
C LEU A 28 -7.84 -12.31 -6.00
N GLU A 29 -8.08 -12.47 -7.31
CA GLU A 29 -7.52 -11.60 -8.35
C GLU A 29 -7.96 -10.14 -8.17
N LEU A 30 -9.19 -9.91 -7.73
CA LEU A 30 -9.71 -8.57 -7.43
C LEU A 30 -9.11 -7.98 -6.13
N LEU A 31 -8.80 -8.82 -5.15
CA LEU A 31 -8.29 -8.38 -3.85
C LEU A 31 -6.75 -8.26 -3.79
N LEU A 32 -6.03 -8.94 -4.68
CA LEU A 32 -4.56 -8.88 -4.75
C LEU A 32 -4.01 -7.45 -4.95
N PRO A 33 -4.56 -6.62 -5.86
CA PRO A 33 -4.15 -5.23 -5.98
C PRO A 33 -4.29 -4.46 -4.66
N LEU A 34 -5.38 -4.68 -3.92
CA LEU A 34 -5.63 -4.00 -2.65
C LEU A 34 -4.66 -4.47 -1.55
N LEU A 35 -4.33 -5.77 -1.48
CA LEU A 35 -3.26 -6.27 -0.60
C LEU A 35 -1.92 -5.60 -0.92
N ARG A 36 -1.57 -5.52 -2.21
CA ARG A 36 -0.34 -4.87 -2.66
C ARG A 36 -0.33 -3.39 -2.31
N LEU A 37 -1.45 -2.70 -2.43
CA LEU A 37 -1.58 -1.31 -2.01
C LEU A 37 -1.31 -1.19 -0.51
N MET A 38 -1.96 -1.98 0.34
CA MET A 38 -1.73 -1.95 1.80
C MET A 38 -0.27 -2.20 2.16
N GLN A 39 0.38 -3.21 1.57
CA GLN A 39 1.80 -3.52 1.81
C GLN A 39 2.74 -2.39 1.39
N ARG A 40 2.32 -1.55 0.45
CA ARG A 40 3.06 -0.40 -0.07
C ARG A 40 2.59 0.92 0.55
N SER A 41 1.59 0.91 1.42
CA SER A 41 1.14 2.13 2.07
C SER A 41 2.09 2.53 3.19
N SER A 42 2.05 3.82 3.53
CA SER A 42 2.68 4.34 4.74
C SER A 42 1.62 4.49 5.83
N TYR A 43 2.02 4.21 7.07
CA TYR A 43 1.15 4.18 8.24
C TYR A 43 1.65 5.22 9.23
N TYR A 44 0.72 6.06 9.69
CA TYR A 44 1.00 7.20 10.55
C TYR A 44 0.16 7.10 11.82
N LEU A 45 0.72 7.54 12.93
CA LEU A 45 -0.02 7.71 14.18
C LEU A 45 -0.77 9.04 14.13
N GLU A 46 -2.08 9.00 14.32
CA GLU A 46 -2.92 10.18 14.48
C GLU A 46 -3.43 10.21 15.91
N ILE A 47 -3.13 11.29 16.62
CA ILE A 47 -3.64 11.54 17.97
C ILE A 47 -4.98 12.26 17.80
N GLN A 48 -6.05 11.65 18.29
CA GLN A 48 -7.38 12.24 18.33
C GLN A 48 -7.62 12.85 19.70
N HIS A 49 -8.19 14.05 19.70
CA HIS A 49 -8.70 14.70 20.89
C HIS A 49 -10.22 14.54 20.90
N ASP A 50 -10.74 13.86 21.91
CA ASP A 50 -12.19 13.83 22.14
C ASP A 50 -12.60 15.19 22.75
N ASP A 51 -12.77 16.22 21.92
CA ASP A 51 -13.43 17.46 22.33
C ASP A 51 -14.88 17.50 21.80
N LEU A 52 -15.82 17.53 22.75
CA LEU A 52 -17.21 18.04 22.69
C LEU A 52 -18.32 17.19 22.02
N LEU A 53 -18.95 16.32 22.81
CA LEU A 53 -20.41 16.31 22.85
C LEU A 53 -20.84 17.52 23.70
N PRO A 54 -21.69 18.44 23.20
CA PRO A 54 -22.23 19.50 24.04
C PRO A 54 -23.24 18.88 24.98
N THR A 55 -22.86 18.63 26.23
CA THR A 55 -23.84 18.54 27.31
C THR A 55 -24.42 19.94 27.45
N ALA A 56 -25.75 20.06 27.38
CA ALA A 56 -26.48 21.32 27.15
C ALA A 56 -26.31 22.41 28.23
N ASP A 57 -25.54 22.16 29.27
CA ASP A 57 -25.25 23.09 30.34
C ASP A 57 -23.77 23.02 30.67
N GLU A 58 -22.96 23.89 30.07
CA GLU A 58 -21.80 24.53 30.72
C GLU A 58 -21.09 25.46 29.73
N GLN A 59 -21.29 26.76 29.93
CA GLN A 59 -20.46 27.82 29.37
C GLN A 59 -19.07 27.74 30.02
N GLN A 60 -18.20 26.86 29.52
CA GLN A 60 -16.78 26.90 29.84
C GLN A 60 -15.96 26.80 28.56
N HIS A 61 -15.04 27.74 28.43
CA HIS A 61 -14.10 27.93 27.33
C HIS A 61 -13.48 26.60 26.87
N THR A 62 -13.93 26.07 25.74
CA THR A 62 -13.21 24.99 25.04
C THR A 62 -11.93 25.59 24.47
N LEU A 63 -10.82 25.37 25.14
CA LEU A 63 -9.50 25.72 24.63
C LEU A 63 -9.16 24.73 23.51
N HIS A 64 -9.48 25.10 22.27
CA HIS A 64 -9.06 24.34 21.09
C HIS A 64 -7.52 24.36 21.03
N LEU A 65 -6.88 23.30 21.51
CA LEU A 65 -5.42 23.18 21.50
C LEU A 65 -4.95 23.06 20.05
N SER A 66 -3.93 23.83 19.66
CA SER A 66 -3.29 23.65 18.35
C SER A 66 -2.53 22.32 18.32
N ASP A 67 -2.40 21.70 17.14
CA ASP A 67 -1.61 20.47 16.97
C ASP A 67 -0.19 20.62 17.55
N SER A 68 0.43 21.78 17.38
CA SER A 68 1.76 22.07 17.95
C SER A 68 1.79 22.03 19.48
N THR A 69 0.72 22.49 20.13
CA THR A 69 0.57 22.45 21.59
C THR A 69 0.36 21.02 22.06
N VAL A 70 -0.46 20.23 21.37
CA VAL A 70 -0.68 18.81 21.70
C VAL A 70 0.62 18.03 21.60
N TRP A 71 1.37 18.15 20.50
CA TRP A 71 2.66 17.48 20.33
C TRP A 71 3.70 17.90 21.37
N SER A 72 3.66 19.16 21.85
CA SER A 72 4.56 19.64 22.91
C SER A 72 4.28 19.04 24.29
N LEU A 73 3.05 18.58 24.54
CA LEU A 73 2.62 17.99 25.81
C LEU A 73 2.84 16.47 25.85
N VAL A 74 3.08 15.85 24.70
CA VAL A 74 3.30 14.40 24.59
C VAL A 74 4.66 14.05 25.19
N ASP A 75 4.67 13.08 26.10
CA ASP A 75 5.88 12.45 26.60
C ASP A 75 6.56 11.67 25.46
N GLN A 76 7.78 12.11 25.12
CA GLN A 76 8.52 11.54 24.00
C GLN A 76 8.81 10.04 24.19
N ARG A 77 9.09 9.56 25.40
CA ARG A 77 9.39 8.13 25.62
C ARG A 77 8.16 7.29 25.39
N ARG A 78 7.01 7.75 25.85
CA ARG A 78 5.73 7.05 25.71
C ARG A 78 5.23 7.08 24.26
N LEU A 79 5.45 8.19 23.56
CA LEU A 79 5.23 8.27 22.12
C LEU A 79 6.09 7.25 21.35
N GLN A 80 7.38 7.17 21.64
CA GLN A 80 8.26 6.18 21.01
C GLN A 80 7.83 4.75 21.28
N HIS A 81 7.35 4.46 22.50
CA HIS A 81 6.78 3.17 22.85
C HIS A 81 5.49 2.89 22.04
N ALA A 82 4.58 3.86 21.95
CA ALA A 82 3.36 3.75 21.16
C ALA A 82 3.66 3.53 19.67
N MET A 83 4.61 4.26 19.09
CA MET A 83 5.07 4.08 17.71
C MET A 83 5.65 2.68 17.47
N THR A 84 6.40 2.14 18.45
CA THR A 84 6.97 0.78 18.37
C THR A 84 5.88 -0.29 18.39
N LEU A 85 4.90 -0.15 19.29
CA LEU A 85 3.74 -1.05 19.36
C LEU A 85 2.93 -1.00 18.07
N ALA A 86 2.64 0.21 17.58
CA ALA A 86 1.91 0.44 16.35
C ALA A 86 2.65 -0.16 15.14
N ASN A 87 3.96 0.01 15.04
CA ASN A 87 4.78 -0.59 13.98
C ASN A 87 4.71 -2.12 14.00
N THR A 88 4.78 -2.70 15.21
CA THR A 88 4.65 -4.15 15.39
C THR A 88 3.28 -4.65 14.95
N GLN A 89 2.20 -3.94 15.31
CA GLN A 89 0.85 -4.30 14.89
C GLN A 89 0.67 -4.21 13.37
N VAL A 90 1.16 -3.15 12.72
CA VAL A 90 1.13 -3.02 11.25
C VAL A 90 1.88 -4.17 10.59
N LYS A 91 3.09 -4.49 11.05
CA LYS A 91 3.88 -5.61 10.52
C LYS A 91 3.16 -6.95 10.68
N LEU A 92 2.62 -7.22 11.87
CA LEU A 92 1.88 -8.45 12.15
C LEU A 92 0.67 -8.57 11.23
N HIS A 93 -0.11 -7.49 11.10
CA HIS A 93 -1.30 -7.45 10.27
C HIS A 93 -0.97 -7.71 8.78
N LEU A 94 0.02 -6.99 8.23
CA LEU A 94 0.46 -7.18 6.84
C LEU A 94 1.02 -8.58 6.59
N THR A 95 1.78 -9.12 7.54
CA THR A 95 2.31 -10.50 7.46
C THR A 95 1.17 -11.51 7.47
N PHE A 96 0.19 -11.33 8.36
CA PHE A 96 -0.96 -12.22 8.46
C PHE A 96 -1.82 -12.20 7.20
N LEU A 97 -2.05 -11.02 6.61
CA LEU A 97 -2.72 -10.90 5.31
C LEU A 97 -1.97 -11.65 4.20
N GLY A 98 -0.64 -11.54 4.16
CA GLY A 98 0.20 -12.29 3.22
C GLY A 98 0.07 -13.81 3.39
N LEU A 99 0.12 -14.29 4.63
CA LEU A 99 -0.05 -15.72 4.94
C LEU A 99 -1.45 -16.23 4.55
N LEU A 100 -2.51 -15.48 4.86
CA LEU A 100 -3.86 -15.85 4.44
C LEU A 100 -3.97 -15.95 2.91
N TYR A 101 -3.40 -14.99 2.18
CA TYR A 101 -3.39 -15.01 0.73
C TYR A 101 -2.72 -16.28 0.18
N GLU A 102 -1.55 -16.64 0.71
CA GLU A 102 -0.83 -17.87 0.32
C GLU A 102 -1.63 -19.14 0.65
N GLU A 103 -2.27 -19.19 1.83
CA GLU A 103 -3.12 -20.30 2.24
C GLU A 103 -4.35 -20.49 1.34
N ILE A 104 -4.95 -19.39 0.86
CA ILE A 104 -6.07 -19.42 -0.07
C ILE A 104 -5.63 -19.95 -1.43
N ILE A 105 -4.51 -19.47 -1.97
CA ILE A 105 -3.94 -19.97 -3.23
C ILE A 105 -3.65 -21.46 -3.13
N ARG A 106 -2.96 -21.88 -2.06
CA ARG A 106 -2.64 -23.30 -1.83
C ARG A 106 -3.91 -24.12 -1.71
N GLY A 107 -4.94 -23.61 -1.02
CA GLY A 107 -6.23 -24.25 -0.91
C GLY A 107 -6.91 -24.45 -2.25
N CYS A 108 -6.91 -23.42 -3.10
CA CYS A 108 -7.48 -23.51 -4.45
C CYS A 108 -6.73 -24.54 -5.31
N GLN A 109 -5.39 -24.53 -5.30
CA GLN A 109 -4.58 -25.50 -6.04
C GLN A 109 -4.85 -26.95 -5.62
N GLU A 110 -4.99 -27.21 -4.32
CA GLU A 110 -5.34 -28.54 -3.81
C GLU A 110 -6.76 -28.97 -4.23
N LEU A 111 -7.71 -28.04 -4.26
CA LEU A 111 -9.08 -28.30 -4.72
C LEU A 111 -9.14 -28.56 -6.23
N GLU A 112 -8.37 -27.84 -7.03
CA GLU A 112 -8.22 -28.11 -8.47
C GLU A 112 -7.59 -29.48 -8.72
N ALA A 113 -6.54 -29.83 -7.99
CA ALA A 113 -5.91 -31.15 -8.07
C ALA A 113 -6.89 -32.28 -7.70
N PHE A 114 -7.80 -32.05 -6.75
CA PHE A 114 -8.88 -32.98 -6.45
C PHE A 114 -9.83 -33.17 -7.63
N VAL A 115 -10.27 -32.08 -8.29
CA VAL A 115 -11.17 -32.16 -9.45
C VAL A 115 -10.54 -33.03 -10.54
N ILE A 116 -9.24 -32.88 -10.80
CA ILE A 116 -8.49 -33.70 -11.77
C ILE A 116 -8.46 -35.18 -11.34
N LYS A 117 -8.17 -35.48 -10.07
CA LYS A 117 -8.17 -36.87 -9.56
C LYS A 117 -9.55 -37.51 -9.62
N TYR A 118 -10.59 -36.72 -9.38
CA TYR A 118 -11.98 -37.17 -9.47
C TYR A 118 -12.33 -37.57 -10.90
N ASP A 119 -11.95 -36.76 -11.90
CA ASP A 119 -12.14 -37.08 -13.33
C ASP A 119 -11.42 -38.38 -13.74
N GLN A 120 -10.31 -38.70 -13.08
CA GLN A 120 -9.54 -39.93 -13.30
C GLN A 120 -10.09 -41.15 -12.55
N GLY A 121 -11.15 -40.99 -11.75
CA GLY A 121 -11.71 -42.06 -10.92
C GLY A 121 -10.82 -42.47 -9.74
N LEU A 122 -9.88 -41.62 -9.33
CA LEU A 122 -8.87 -41.90 -8.29
C LEU A 122 -9.28 -41.36 -6.90
N VAL A 123 -10.58 -41.26 -6.62
CA VAL A 123 -11.11 -40.64 -5.39
C VAL A 123 -11.86 -41.67 -4.56
N ASP A 124 -11.48 -41.77 -3.28
CA ASP A 124 -12.19 -42.54 -2.26
C ASP A 124 -12.94 -41.63 -1.26
N SER A 125 -13.57 -42.23 -0.26
CA SER A 125 -14.32 -41.51 0.77
C SER A 125 -13.46 -40.58 1.62
N ASP A 126 -12.21 -40.95 1.91
CA ASP A 126 -11.32 -40.21 2.79
C ASP A 126 -10.76 -38.98 2.07
N ILE A 127 -10.42 -39.14 0.79
CA ILE A 127 -10.05 -38.04 -0.11
C ILE A 127 -11.24 -37.07 -0.27
N THR A 128 -12.46 -37.58 -0.38
CA THR A 128 -13.65 -36.72 -0.48
C THR A 128 -13.88 -35.92 0.82
N ALA A 129 -13.78 -36.56 1.99
CA ALA A 129 -13.97 -35.91 3.28
C ALA A 129 -12.88 -34.85 3.57
N SER A 130 -11.62 -35.17 3.29
CA SER A 130 -10.50 -34.23 3.44
C SER A 130 -10.62 -33.03 2.49
N THR A 131 -11.07 -33.24 1.26
CA THR A 131 -11.32 -32.17 0.28
C THR A 131 -12.44 -31.24 0.75
N GLN A 132 -13.54 -31.78 1.28
CA GLN A 132 -14.62 -30.96 1.82
C GLN A 132 -14.14 -30.09 2.99
N LYS A 133 -13.31 -30.64 3.88
CA LYS A 133 -12.68 -29.86 4.97
C LYS A 133 -11.77 -28.77 4.40
N ARG A 134 -10.97 -29.08 3.37
CA ARG A 134 -10.10 -28.11 2.71
C ARG A 134 -10.89 -26.98 2.05
N LEU A 135 -12.03 -27.28 1.41
CA LEU A 135 -12.92 -26.27 0.83
C LEU A 135 -13.45 -25.33 1.91
N GLN A 136 -13.95 -25.86 3.03
CA GLN A 136 -14.46 -25.06 4.14
C GLN A 136 -13.37 -24.17 4.75
N GLN A 137 -12.18 -24.71 4.94
CA GLN A 137 -11.04 -23.98 5.51
C GLN A 137 -10.56 -22.87 4.56
N THR A 138 -10.43 -23.15 3.26
CA THR A 138 -10.06 -22.16 2.24
C THR A 138 -11.08 -21.03 2.17
N HIS A 139 -12.37 -21.36 2.23
CA HIS A 139 -13.46 -20.38 2.27
C HIS A 139 -13.42 -19.53 3.54
N GLN A 140 -13.07 -20.12 4.69
CA GLN A 140 -12.90 -19.37 5.93
C GLN A 140 -11.70 -18.41 5.85
N TYR A 141 -10.57 -18.85 5.28
CA TYR A 141 -9.43 -17.97 5.06
C TYR A 141 -9.76 -16.81 4.14
N LEU A 142 -10.56 -17.02 3.09
CA LEU A 142 -11.03 -15.93 2.23
C LEU A 142 -11.86 -14.91 3.02
N LYS A 143 -12.80 -15.35 3.86
CA LYS A 143 -13.58 -14.46 4.72
C LYS A 143 -12.71 -13.68 5.71
N ASP A 144 -11.75 -14.37 6.34
CA ASP A 144 -10.82 -13.75 7.28
C ASP A 144 -9.93 -12.72 6.55
N PHE A 145 -9.56 -13.00 5.31
CA PHE A 145 -8.80 -12.09 4.46
C PHE A 145 -9.64 -10.85 4.08
N GLU A 146 -10.85 -11.05 3.56
CA GLU A 146 -11.78 -9.95 3.21
C GLU A 146 -12.06 -9.04 4.41
N SER A 147 -12.39 -9.61 5.57
CA SER A 147 -12.69 -8.84 6.78
C SER A 147 -11.49 -8.02 7.27
N ARG A 148 -10.28 -8.54 7.13
CA ARG A 148 -9.05 -7.86 7.53
C ARG A 148 -8.56 -6.84 6.53
N LEU A 149 -8.86 -7.05 5.25
CA LEU A 149 -8.60 -6.06 4.21
C LEU A 149 -9.50 -4.83 4.35
N ALA A 150 -10.76 -5.06 4.77
CA ALA A 150 -11.73 -4.02 5.10
C ALA A 150 -11.50 -3.36 6.48
N TRP A 151 -10.58 -3.89 7.28
CA TRP A 151 -10.31 -3.41 8.63
C TRP A 151 -9.63 -2.05 8.59
N LYS A 152 -10.34 -1.02 9.05
CA LYS A 152 -9.69 0.21 9.52
C LYS A 152 -8.92 -0.17 10.78
N LEU A 153 -7.61 0.11 10.81
CA LEU A 153 -6.76 -0.17 11.96
C LEU A 153 -7.46 0.36 13.22
N SER A 154 -7.78 -0.54 14.14
CA SER A 154 -8.46 -0.16 15.38
C SER A 154 -7.73 1.00 16.05
N PRO A 155 -8.48 1.86 16.76
CA PRO A 155 -7.87 2.77 17.72
C PRO A 155 -6.88 1.96 18.56
N LEU A 156 -5.64 2.42 18.60
CA LEU A 156 -4.70 1.94 19.59
C LEU A 156 -5.27 2.43 20.92
N ASP A 157 -5.74 1.50 21.74
CA ASP A 157 -6.12 1.82 23.11
C ASP A 157 -4.84 2.20 23.88
N LEU A 158 -4.47 3.46 23.75
CA LEU A 158 -3.37 4.08 24.48
C LEU A 158 -3.87 4.57 25.83
N GLN A 159 -4.80 3.85 26.47
CA GLN A 159 -5.37 4.15 27.78
C GLN A 159 -4.29 4.77 28.70
N ASN A 160 -4.38 6.09 28.84
CA ASN A 160 -3.56 6.96 29.68
C ASN A 160 -2.06 7.09 29.36
N GLN A 161 -1.61 6.70 28.16
CA GLN A 161 -0.24 6.62 27.60
C GLN A 161 0.57 7.87 27.23
N LEU A 162 0.00 8.92 26.65
CA LEU A 162 0.85 9.86 25.90
C LEU A 162 1.25 11.11 26.67
N ILE A 163 0.44 11.57 27.62
CA ILE A 163 0.72 12.80 28.36
C ILE A 163 0.98 12.47 29.85
N PRO A 164 2.08 12.97 30.45
CA PRO A 164 2.34 12.78 31.88
C PRO A 164 1.19 13.37 32.70
N ASN A 165 0.85 12.76 33.83
CA ASN A 165 -0.15 13.32 34.74
C ASN A 165 0.41 14.58 35.40
N THR A 166 0.30 15.73 34.73
CA THR A 166 0.65 17.04 35.27
C THR A 166 -0.53 17.48 36.12
N GLY A 167 -0.42 17.38 37.44
CA GLY A 167 -1.51 17.54 38.41
C GLY A 167 -2.24 18.90 38.47
N SER A 168 -2.25 19.67 37.39
CA SER A 168 -2.94 20.96 37.24
C SER A 168 -3.89 21.05 36.05
N ILE A 169 -3.92 20.08 35.13
CA ILE A 169 -4.83 20.10 33.97
C ILE A 169 -5.46 18.71 33.78
N PRO A 170 -6.81 18.57 33.88
CA PRO A 170 -7.49 17.35 33.52
C PRO A 170 -7.46 17.21 31.99
N ILE A 171 -6.40 16.62 31.46
CA ILE A 171 -6.29 16.37 30.03
C ILE A 171 -7.21 15.20 29.72
N GLN A 172 -8.30 15.49 29.00
CA GLN A 172 -9.29 14.52 28.57
C GLN A 172 -8.63 13.43 27.70
N GLN A 173 -9.26 12.25 27.67
CA GLN A 173 -8.70 11.01 27.17
C GLN A 173 -8.23 11.15 25.70
N LEU A 174 -6.92 11.31 25.48
CA LEU A 174 -6.34 11.23 24.14
C LEU A 174 -6.41 9.78 23.66
N SER A 175 -6.99 9.58 22.49
CA SER A 175 -6.89 8.32 21.76
C SER A 175 -5.91 8.47 20.60
N ALA A 176 -5.33 7.36 20.15
CA ALA A 176 -4.57 7.37 18.91
C ALA A 176 -5.11 6.32 17.95
N SER A 177 -5.11 6.66 16.67
CA SER A 177 -5.47 5.77 15.59
C SER A 177 -4.33 5.69 14.59
N LEU A 178 -4.38 4.67 13.73
CA LEU A 178 -3.45 4.54 12.64
C LEU A 178 -4.12 4.99 11.35
N ALA A 179 -3.55 6.01 10.73
CA ALA A 179 -3.93 6.43 9.39
C ALA A 179 -3.05 5.74 8.35
N ILE A 180 -3.67 5.35 7.25
CA ILE A 180 -3.02 4.73 6.11
C ILE A 180 -2.97 5.77 4.99
N LYS A 181 -1.78 6.10 4.50
CA LYS A 181 -1.58 6.90 3.28
C LYS A 181 -1.15 6.00 2.13
N MET A 182 -1.92 6.03 1.05
CA MET A 182 -1.71 5.17 -0.12
C MET A 182 -0.37 5.45 -0.82
N PRO A 183 0.27 4.48 -1.48
CA PRO A 183 1.58 4.66 -2.10
C PRO A 183 1.60 5.79 -3.13
N VAL A 184 2.70 6.55 -3.15
CA VAL A 184 3.03 7.50 -4.23
C VAL A 184 3.65 6.72 -5.38
N ILE A 185 3.17 6.91 -6.61
CA ILE A 185 3.59 6.13 -7.78
C ILE A 185 3.86 7.07 -8.95
N PHE A 186 4.95 6.84 -9.67
CA PHE A 186 5.23 7.59 -10.89
C PHE A 186 4.15 7.36 -11.95
N ASN A 187 3.64 8.47 -12.49
CA ASN A 187 2.86 8.47 -13.71
C ASN A 187 3.84 8.32 -14.88
N ARG A 188 4.02 7.06 -15.30
CA ARG A 188 4.97 6.66 -16.35
C ARG A 188 4.58 7.18 -17.73
N SER A 189 3.30 7.51 -17.95
CA SER A 189 2.80 8.07 -19.21
C SER A 189 3.05 9.57 -19.33
N GLU A 190 3.06 10.31 -18.22
CA GLU A 190 3.29 11.76 -18.21
C GLU A 190 4.76 12.12 -17.96
N THR A 191 5.51 11.21 -17.34
CA THR A 191 6.95 11.38 -17.13
C THR A 191 7.67 11.34 -18.48
N CYS A 192 8.44 12.38 -18.78
CA CYS A 192 9.15 12.51 -20.06
C CYS A 192 10.60 12.93 -19.86
N THR A 193 11.41 12.75 -20.90
CA THR A 193 12.86 12.94 -20.84
C THR A 193 13.35 13.64 -22.10
N THR A 194 14.23 14.61 -21.92
CA THR A 194 14.95 15.31 -22.99
C THR A 194 16.45 14.95 -22.95
N SER A 195 17.28 15.67 -23.68
CA SER A 195 18.74 15.47 -23.65
C SER A 195 19.38 15.81 -22.31
N ASN A 196 18.82 16.74 -21.54
CA ASN A 196 19.42 17.24 -20.30
C ASN A 196 18.41 17.49 -19.18
N THR A 197 17.14 17.18 -19.40
CA THR A 197 16.08 17.34 -18.42
C THR A 197 15.20 16.10 -18.34
N VAL A 198 14.60 15.90 -17.18
CA VAL A 198 13.54 14.91 -16.96
C VAL A 198 12.40 15.59 -16.24
N HIS A 199 11.20 15.52 -16.83
CA HIS A 199 9.97 15.93 -16.17
C HIS A 199 9.35 14.70 -15.51
N LEU A 200 9.30 14.69 -14.18
CA LEU A 200 8.73 13.61 -13.39
C LEU A 200 7.32 13.98 -12.96
N CYS A 201 6.37 13.07 -13.15
CA CYS A 201 5.01 13.18 -12.64
C CYS A 201 4.67 11.97 -11.77
N TRP A 202 3.90 12.16 -10.71
CA TRP A 202 3.41 11.09 -9.86
C TRP A 202 2.00 11.34 -9.36
N GLU A 203 1.38 10.28 -8.87
CA GLU A 203 0.06 10.29 -8.28
C GLU A 203 0.08 9.49 -6.97
N VAL A 204 -0.99 9.61 -6.20
CA VAL A 204 -1.23 8.73 -5.06
C VAL A 204 -2.25 7.69 -5.46
N ALA A 205 -1.90 6.41 -5.31
CA ALA A 205 -2.73 5.32 -5.78
C ALA A 205 -4.12 5.34 -5.13
N GLY A 206 -5.16 5.36 -5.96
CA GLY A 206 -6.56 5.32 -5.50
C GLY A 206 -7.12 6.67 -5.01
N GLU A 207 -6.31 7.74 -4.98
CA GLU A 207 -6.81 9.09 -4.74
C GLU A 207 -7.33 9.69 -6.05
N GLN A 208 -8.56 10.21 -6.04
CA GLN A 208 -9.17 10.85 -7.22
C GLN A 208 -8.80 12.32 -7.36
N SER A 209 -8.29 12.93 -6.29
CA SER A 209 -7.91 14.35 -6.24
C SER A 209 -6.60 14.49 -5.52
N GLN A 210 -5.77 15.41 -6.02
CA GLN A 210 -4.52 15.79 -5.38
C GLN A 210 -4.84 16.53 -4.07
N GLU A 211 -4.39 15.98 -2.94
CA GLU A 211 -4.45 16.69 -1.67
C GLU A 211 -3.47 17.86 -1.66
N LEU A 212 -3.95 19.00 -1.17
CA LEU A 212 -3.13 20.17 -0.91
C LEU A 212 -2.27 19.93 0.34
N ASN A 213 -1.00 20.34 0.30
CA ASN A 213 -0.03 20.26 1.40
C ASN A 213 0.65 18.90 1.65
N GLN A 214 0.61 17.95 0.70
CA GLN A 214 1.51 16.79 0.76
C GLN A 214 2.92 17.20 0.32
N GLU A 215 3.94 16.79 1.08
CA GLU A 215 5.34 17.00 0.72
C GLU A 215 5.98 15.67 0.27
N PHE A 216 6.66 15.72 -0.87
CA PHE A 216 7.32 14.59 -1.50
C PHE A 216 8.83 14.79 -1.51
N GLU A 217 9.55 13.68 -1.39
CA GLU A 217 11.00 13.59 -1.45
C GLU A 217 11.41 12.86 -2.72
N ILE A 218 12.26 13.51 -3.52
CA ILE A 218 12.77 13.00 -4.79
C ILE A 218 14.27 12.79 -4.67
N HIS A 219 14.72 11.59 -5.03
CA HIS A 219 16.14 11.29 -5.19
C HIS A 219 16.46 10.96 -6.63
N VAL A 220 17.65 11.40 -7.07
CA VAL A 220 18.21 11.15 -8.38
C VAL A 220 19.53 10.43 -8.19
N LYS A 221 19.80 9.39 -9.00
CA LYS A 221 21.05 8.65 -8.99
C LYS A 221 21.49 8.29 -10.41
N SER A 222 22.69 8.73 -10.82
CA SER A 222 23.32 8.30 -12.08
C SER A 222 23.81 6.86 -11.94
N PHE A 223 23.64 6.05 -12.98
CA PHE A 223 24.21 4.68 -13.02
C PHE A 223 25.72 4.68 -13.28
N HIS A 224 26.24 5.73 -13.93
CA HIS A 224 27.66 5.86 -14.27
C HIS A 224 28.18 7.22 -13.78
N PRO A 225 28.28 7.43 -12.46
CA PRO A 225 28.64 8.73 -11.90
C PRO A 225 30.02 9.17 -12.37
N THR A 226 30.14 10.38 -12.90
CA THR A 226 31.44 11.06 -13.03
C THR A 226 31.89 11.65 -11.69
N ILE A 227 33.17 12.03 -11.56
CA ILE A 227 33.72 12.70 -10.36
C ILE A 227 32.90 13.96 -10.01
N THR A 228 32.37 14.66 -11.02
CA THR A 228 31.50 15.83 -10.84
C THR A 228 30.07 15.47 -10.40
N GLU A 229 29.52 14.33 -10.82
CA GLU A 229 28.18 13.87 -10.43
C GLU A 229 28.12 13.40 -8.97
N HIS A 230 29.22 12.89 -8.41
CA HIS A 230 29.29 12.47 -7.00
C HIS A 230 28.97 13.59 -5.99
N CYS A 231 29.18 14.85 -6.35
CA CYS A 231 28.87 16.02 -5.51
C CYS A 231 27.46 16.59 -5.71
N GLN A 232 26.67 16.08 -6.67
CA GLN A 232 25.44 16.72 -7.16
C GLN A 232 24.15 15.93 -6.90
N PHE A 233 24.21 14.85 -6.10
CA PHE A 233 23.03 14.02 -5.82
C PHE A 233 22.13 14.65 -4.76
N THR A 234 21.33 15.60 -5.23
CA THR A 234 20.53 16.51 -4.42
C THR A 234 19.15 15.92 -4.18
N LYS A 235 18.99 15.26 -3.03
CA LYS A 235 17.67 15.09 -2.42
C LYS A 235 16.90 16.41 -2.49
N SER A 236 15.72 16.37 -3.08
CA SER A 236 14.86 17.55 -3.23
C SER A 236 13.50 17.27 -2.62
N THR A 237 12.89 18.27 -1.98
CA THR A 237 11.51 18.18 -1.51
C THR A 237 10.62 19.15 -2.27
N CYS A 238 9.36 18.77 -2.49
CA CYS A 238 8.39 19.63 -3.15
C CYS A 238 6.96 19.32 -2.69
N GLN A 239 6.09 20.31 -2.74
CA GLN A 239 4.65 20.19 -2.45
C GLN A 239 3.79 20.09 -3.72
N SER A 240 4.39 19.57 -4.79
CA SER A 240 3.77 19.37 -6.11
C SER A 240 3.76 17.88 -6.46
N TYR A 241 2.91 17.49 -7.41
CA TYR A 241 2.85 16.12 -7.96
C TYR A 241 3.74 15.95 -9.20
N ASN A 242 4.55 16.98 -9.50
CA ASN A 242 5.55 16.94 -10.55
C ASN A 242 6.77 17.79 -10.18
N ILE A 243 7.90 17.45 -10.80
CA ILE A 243 9.14 18.24 -10.74
C ILE A 243 9.94 18.08 -12.03
N GLU A 244 10.62 19.13 -12.43
CA GLU A 244 11.61 19.08 -13.50
C GLU A 244 13.02 18.97 -12.90
N VAL A 245 13.74 17.91 -13.29
CA VAL A 245 15.15 17.71 -12.95
C VAL A 245 15.99 18.16 -14.14
N ASN A 246 16.79 19.20 -13.91
CA ASN A 246 17.59 19.86 -14.94
C ASN A 246 19.08 19.50 -14.83
N ASN A 247 19.85 19.90 -15.85
CA ASN A 247 21.31 19.75 -15.91
C ASN A 247 21.80 18.29 -15.85
N LEU A 248 21.00 17.36 -16.37
CA LEU A 248 21.41 15.97 -16.55
C LEU A 248 22.33 15.85 -17.77
N ILE A 249 23.25 14.88 -17.74
CA ILE A 249 24.13 14.61 -18.87
C ILE A 249 23.36 13.80 -19.92
N SER A 250 23.52 14.14 -21.19
CA SER A 250 22.91 13.44 -22.32
C SER A 250 23.39 12.00 -22.48
N ASP A 251 22.55 11.16 -23.07
CA ASP A 251 22.82 9.74 -23.33
C ASP A 251 23.17 8.90 -22.08
N ARG A 252 22.56 9.21 -20.93
CA ARG A 252 22.83 8.54 -19.64
C ARG A 252 21.58 8.00 -18.97
N TYR A 253 21.78 6.91 -18.23
CA TYR A 253 20.76 6.32 -17.39
C TYR A 253 20.78 6.92 -15.97
N TYR A 254 19.60 7.34 -15.53
CA TYR A 254 19.35 7.84 -14.18
C TYR A 254 18.23 7.02 -13.53
N LYS A 255 18.40 6.70 -12.25
CA LYS A 255 17.36 6.19 -11.37
C LYS A 255 16.77 7.35 -10.58
N PHE A 256 15.47 7.54 -10.72
CA PHE A 256 14.68 8.48 -9.93
C PHE A 256 13.87 7.70 -8.91
N SER A 257 13.67 8.28 -7.74
CA SER A 257 12.81 7.73 -6.72
C SER A 257 11.94 8.80 -6.08
N VAL A 258 10.68 8.47 -5.80
CA VAL A 258 9.74 9.36 -5.13
C VAL A 258 9.15 8.66 -3.91
N LYS A 259 9.03 9.41 -2.81
CA LYS A 259 8.28 9.00 -1.61
C LYS A 259 7.67 10.24 -0.95
N ARG A 260 6.82 10.03 0.06
CA ARG A 260 6.45 11.12 0.98
C ARG A 260 7.63 11.47 1.87
N VAL A 261 7.73 12.73 2.26
CA VAL A 261 8.66 13.15 3.32
C VAL A 261 8.29 12.43 4.61
N ASP A 262 9.32 11.95 5.33
CA ASP A 262 9.12 11.27 6.60
C ASP A 262 8.65 12.27 7.65
N SER A 263 7.50 12.01 8.26
CA SER A 263 6.95 12.82 9.36
C SER A 263 7.29 12.21 10.71
N VAL A 264 7.29 13.01 11.77
CA VAL A 264 7.55 12.57 13.16
C VAL A 264 6.57 11.50 13.64
N ASN A 265 5.37 11.45 13.05
CA ASN A 265 4.35 10.47 13.36
C ASN A 265 4.33 9.26 12.40
N LEU A 266 5.33 9.11 11.51
CA LEU A 266 5.47 7.94 10.65
C LEU A 266 5.76 6.70 11.48
N VAL A 267 4.83 5.76 11.49
CA VAL A 267 4.94 4.49 12.23
C VAL A 267 5.60 3.42 11.37
N TYR A 268 5.17 3.28 10.13
CA TYR A 268 5.69 2.29 9.19
C TYR A 268 5.65 2.87 7.77
N GLY A 269 6.80 2.97 7.11
CA GLY A 269 6.90 3.48 5.74
C GLY A 269 8.01 2.74 5.01
N LEU A 270 7.63 1.92 4.04
CA LEU A 270 8.59 1.17 3.22
C LEU A 270 8.55 1.55 1.75
N TRP A 271 7.55 2.30 1.32
CA TRP A 271 7.32 2.51 -0.10
C TRP A 271 8.07 3.72 -0.65
N VAL A 272 8.84 3.40 -1.68
CA VAL A 272 9.52 4.35 -2.54
C VAL A 272 9.30 3.83 -3.95
N ASP A 273 8.58 4.55 -4.79
CA ASP A 273 8.51 4.16 -6.21
C ASP A 273 9.77 4.62 -6.91
N THR A 274 10.21 3.83 -7.90
CA THR A 274 11.42 4.12 -8.64
C THR A 274 11.20 3.94 -10.13
N ILE A 275 11.83 4.81 -10.92
CA ILE A 275 11.83 4.73 -12.38
C ILE A 275 13.26 4.95 -12.89
N THR A 276 13.63 4.23 -13.94
CA THR A 276 14.91 4.41 -14.63
C THR A 276 14.65 5.00 -16.00
N LEU A 277 15.27 6.14 -16.29
CA LEU A 277 15.10 6.86 -17.55
C LEU A 277 16.47 7.11 -18.19
N LYS A 278 16.49 7.19 -19.52
CA LYS A 278 17.68 7.53 -20.29
C LYS A 278 17.51 8.91 -20.91
N THR A 279 18.44 9.83 -20.64
CA THR A 279 18.50 11.11 -21.33
C THR A 279 18.77 10.91 -22.82
N LEU A 280 18.19 11.78 -23.64
CA LEU A 280 18.35 11.68 -25.10
C LEU A 280 19.78 12.04 -25.52
N ASP A 281 20.21 11.45 -26.62
CA ASP A 281 21.48 11.75 -27.26
C ASP A 281 21.33 13.00 -28.15
N ILE A 282 22.11 14.04 -27.86
CA ILE A 282 22.10 15.32 -28.60
C ILE A 282 22.48 15.10 -30.07
N SER A 283 23.30 14.09 -30.37
CA SER A 283 23.74 13.81 -31.74
C SER A 283 22.65 13.21 -32.64
N LYS A 284 21.50 12.81 -32.08
CA LYS A 284 20.38 12.20 -32.80
C LYS A 284 19.18 13.13 -32.99
N SER A 285 19.16 14.31 -32.37
CA SER A 285 18.05 15.28 -32.50
C SER A 285 18.20 16.25 -33.68
N GLU A 286 19.35 16.25 -34.36
CA GLU A 286 19.60 17.06 -35.57
C GLU A 286 19.57 16.18 -36.83
N GLN A 287 18.37 15.84 -37.33
CA GLN A 287 18.22 15.48 -38.74
C GLN A 287 17.44 16.59 -39.45
N PRO A 288 17.99 17.23 -40.50
CA PRO A 288 17.27 18.25 -41.26
C PRO A 288 16.14 17.60 -42.05
N VAL A 289 14.96 18.22 -42.02
CA VAL A 289 13.87 17.93 -42.96
C VAL A 289 14.36 18.30 -44.36
N GLU A 290 14.69 17.31 -45.18
CA GLU A 290 14.94 17.51 -46.61
C GLU A 290 13.69 18.14 -47.23
N SER A 291 13.87 19.35 -47.75
CA SER A 291 12.85 20.03 -48.56
C SER A 291 12.78 19.35 -49.92
N PRO A 292 11.58 19.08 -50.47
CA PRO A 292 11.47 18.46 -51.78
C PRO A 292 11.94 19.43 -52.87
N THR A 293 12.96 19.01 -53.60
CA THR A 293 13.47 19.68 -54.80
C THR A 293 12.37 19.74 -55.86
N VAL A 294 11.92 20.95 -56.20
CA VAL A 294 11.10 21.20 -57.39
C VAL A 294 12.01 21.12 -58.61
N GLY A 295 11.87 20.06 -59.39
CA GLY A 295 12.49 19.95 -60.71
C GLY A 295 11.72 20.78 -61.75
N ASN A 296 12.46 21.64 -62.45
CA ASN A 296 12.08 22.13 -63.78
C ASN A 296 12.70 21.22 -64.84
#